data_AF-A0A2H0KN10-F1
#
_entry.id   AF-A0A2H0KN10-F1
#
_cell.length_a   1.000
_cell.length_b   1.000
_cell.length_c   1.000
_cell.angle_alpha   90.00
_cell.angle_beta   90.00
_cell.angle_gamma   90.00
#
_symmetry.space_group_name_H-M   'P 1'
#
loop_
_entity.id
_entity.type
_entity.pdbx_description
1 polymer ?
#
loop_
_entity_poly.entity_id
_entity_poly.type
_entity_poly.pdbx_seq_one_letter_code
_entity_poly.pdbx_strand_id
1 'polypeptide(L)'
;MAIAADFFMVSLIESNYRVQELNSMRSNLAQYIESKAEVKDAKIGYVSIEEINHRVSSKILKSAAEITKGLFLNKLSSDLNPEVVIGVPNRGKEFATALGLETGLPIGISDRSEIKEGESREFRADYLEEDDMVVINGIPSFTQPGKFFTHKIRGLKPGSTVLVTDDFSATGSVTEYYIKAFEQLGITPIFVYLVAKDFNDSHPPQQGYRKNKEKGLPVFAVVRLTKIEDGHVKVTSEDITV
;
A
#
# COMPACT_ATOMS: atom_id res chain seq x y z
N MET A 1 5.02 43.86 9.30
CA MET A 1 5.72 43.15 8.21
C MET A 1 6.84 42.24 8.72
N ALA A 2 7.68 42.65 9.69
CA ALA A 2 8.73 41.79 10.27
C ALA A 2 8.21 40.51 10.96
N ILE A 3 7.12 40.61 11.74
CA ILE A 3 6.54 39.47 12.48
C ILE A 3 6.05 38.34 11.57
N ALA A 4 5.59 38.67 10.35
CA ALA A 4 5.15 37.67 9.39
C ALA A 4 6.35 36.88 8.83
N ALA A 5 7.45 37.56 8.52
CA ALA A 5 8.66 36.93 8.00
C ALA A 5 9.29 35.95 9.02
N ASP A 6 9.33 36.33 10.30
CA ASP A 6 9.85 35.46 11.36
C ASP A 6 8.98 34.21 11.54
N PHE A 7 7.65 34.34 11.48
CA PHE A 7 6.73 33.20 11.57
C PHE A 7 6.86 32.25 10.37
N PHE A 8 6.99 32.78 9.15
CA PHE A 8 7.24 31.97 7.95
C PHE A 8 8.57 31.21 8.02
N MET A 9 9.62 31.84 8.52
CA MET A 9 10.94 31.22 8.63
C MET A 9 10.95 30.07 9.66
N VAL A 10 10.32 30.27 10.83
CA VAL A 10 10.18 29.22 11.85
C VAL A 10 9.38 28.03 11.32
N SER A 11 8.23 28.28 10.67
CA SER A 11 7.41 27.22 10.07
C SER A 11 8.16 26.41 9.01
N LEU A 12 8.99 27.06 8.19
CA LEU A 12 9.82 26.38 7.19
C LEU A 12 10.90 25.50 7.84
N ILE A 13 11.55 25.98 8.90
CA ILE A 13 12.57 25.24 9.64
C ILE A 13 11.95 24.01 10.31
N GLU A 14 10.79 24.17 10.98
CA GLU A 14 10.08 23.07 11.63
C GLU A 14 9.63 22.00 10.63
N SER A 15 9.10 22.42 9.47
CA SER A 15 8.72 21.52 8.37
C SER A 15 9.92 20.72 7.86
N ASN A 16 11.06 21.40 7.61
CA ASN A 16 12.28 20.74 7.15
C ASN A 16 12.82 19.75 8.19
N TYR A 17 12.79 20.12 9.47
CA TYR A 17 13.22 19.24 10.56
C TYR A 17 12.35 17.98 10.64
N ARG A 18 11.01 18.13 10.58
CA ARG A 18 10.10 16.98 10.59
C ARG A 18 10.30 16.07 9.39
N VAL A 19 10.55 16.61 8.20
CA VAL A 19 10.86 15.80 7.01
C VAL A 19 12.16 15.02 7.20
N GLN A 20 13.21 15.62 7.77
CA GLN A 20 14.47 14.92 8.06
C GLN A 20 14.28 13.81 9.09
N GLU A 21 13.49 14.06 10.14
CA GLU A 21 13.14 13.06 11.15
C GLU A 21 12.40 11.87 10.52
N LEU A 22 11.39 12.13 9.68
CA LEU A 22 10.63 11.09 8.98
C LEU A 22 11.49 10.30 8.00
N ASN A 23 12.41 10.95 7.28
CA ASN A 23 13.38 10.26 6.42
C ASN A 23 14.29 9.35 7.24
N SER A 24 14.79 9.83 8.38
CA SER A 24 15.62 9.04 9.30
C SER A 24 14.85 7.84 9.85
N MET A 25 13.58 8.04 10.21
CA MET A 25 12.68 6.97 10.65
C MET A 25 12.47 5.92 9.56
N ARG A 26 12.28 6.34 8.30
CA ARG A 26 12.15 5.44 7.14
C ARG A 26 13.43 4.64 6.89
N SER A 27 14.61 5.27 6.99
CA SER A 27 15.90 4.59 6.86
C SER A 27 16.14 3.57 7.98
N ASN A 28 15.83 3.93 9.23
CA ASN A 28 15.91 3.00 10.36
C ASN A 28 14.95 1.82 10.19
N LEU A 29 13.73 2.06 9.69
CA LEU A 29 12.77 1.01 9.39
C LEU A 29 13.25 0.10 8.26
N ALA A 30 13.88 0.65 7.21
CA ALA A 30 14.48 -0.15 6.14
C ALA A 30 15.59 -1.07 6.66
N GLN A 31 16.51 -0.54 7.48
CA GLN A 31 17.57 -1.35 8.11
C GLN A 31 16.99 -2.43 9.04
N TYR A 32 15.96 -2.08 9.81
CA TYR A 32 15.26 -3.03 10.66
C TYR A 32 14.66 -4.17 9.84
N ILE A 33 13.92 -3.83 8.78
CA ILE A 33 13.29 -4.81 7.89
C ILE A 33 14.36 -5.67 7.20
N GLU A 34 15.47 -5.09 6.74
CA GLU A 34 16.60 -5.84 6.16
C GLU A 34 17.13 -6.90 7.14
N SER A 35 17.31 -6.54 8.42
CA SER A 35 17.79 -7.45 9.46
C SER A 35 16.82 -8.58 9.82
N LYS A 36 15.53 -8.45 9.47
CA LYS A 36 14.46 -9.41 9.77
C LYS A 36 14.00 -10.21 8.56
N ALA A 37 14.44 -9.84 7.37
CA ALA A 37 13.96 -10.44 6.14
C ALA A 37 14.70 -11.75 5.84
N GLU A 38 13.92 -12.79 5.58
CA GLU A 38 14.41 -14.12 5.27
C GLU A 38 14.02 -14.48 3.83
N VAL A 39 15.03 -14.79 3.01
CA VAL A 39 14.80 -15.28 1.64
C VAL A 39 14.34 -16.74 1.73
N LYS A 40 13.10 -17.00 1.32
CA LYS A 40 12.52 -18.36 1.29
C LYS A 40 12.69 -19.02 -0.07
N ASP A 41 12.56 -18.24 -1.14
CA ASP A 41 12.84 -18.68 -2.51
C ASP A 41 13.28 -17.46 -3.34
N ALA A 42 14.58 -17.41 -3.65
CA ALA A 42 15.16 -16.33 -4.44
C ALA A 42 14.65 -16.30 -5.88
N LYS A 43 14.35 -17.47 -6.47
CA LYS A 43 13.95 -17.58 -7.89
C LYS A 43 12.64 -16.85 -8.16
N ILE A 44 11.69 -16.94 -7.24
CA ILE A 44 10.39 -16.29 -7.35
C ILE A 44 10.30 -14.99 -6.52
N GLY A 45 11.40 -14.56 -5.90
CA GLY A 45 11.42 -13.38 -5.02
C GLY A 45 10.55 -13.54 -3.76
N TYR A 46 10.43 -14.76 -3.22
CA TYR A 46 9.72 -15.00 -1.97
C TYR A 46 10.62 -14.68 -0.77
N VAL A 47 10.30 -13.55 -0.13
CA VAL A 47 10.91 -13.08 1.11
C VAL A 47 9.84 -13.07 2.20
N SER A 48 10.20 -13.52 3.39
CA SER A 48 9.36 -13.48 4.57
C SER A 48 9.95 -12.53 5.61
N ILE A 49 9.11 -11.68 6.19
CA ILE A 49 9.40 -10.83 7.33
C ILE A 49 8.32 -11.16 8.36
N GLU A 50 8.66 -11.93 9.40
CA GLU A 50 7.68 -12.48 10.36
C GLU A 50 6.76 -11.40 10.94
N GLU A 51 7.35 -10.24 11.27
CA GLU A 51 6.68 -9.06 11.84
C GLU A 51 5.73 -8.30 10.89
N ILE A 52 5.65 -8.74 9.64
CA ILE A 52 4.72 -8.24 8.63
C ILE A 52 3.81 -9.38 8.14
N ASN A 53 4.38 -10.58 7.91
CA ASN A 53 3.62 -11.69 7.36
C ASN A 53 2.80 -12.45 8.40
N HIS A 54 3.33 -12.71 9.60
CA HIS A 54 2.69 -13.63 10.56
C HIS A 54 2.12 -12.90 11.77
N ARG A 55 2.82 -11.88 12.25
CA ARG A 55 2.41 -11.06 13.40
C ARG A 55 2.67 -9.63 13.06
N VAL A 56 1.65 -8.79 13.02
CA VAL A 56 1.87 -7.41 12.60
C VAL A 56 2.42 -6.59 13.77
N SER A 57 3.66 -6.10 13.62
CA SER A 57 4.34 -5.29 14.64
C SER A 57 3.71 -3.90 14.71
N SER A 58 3.13 -3.54 15.87
CA SER A 58 2.52 -2.23 16.09
C SER A 58 3.52 -1.08 15.92
N LYS A 59 4.80 -1.31 16.21
CA LYS A 59 5.88 -0.35 15.97
C LYS A 59 6.09 -0.11 14.48
N ILE A 60 6.13 -1.18 13.67
CA ILE A 60 6.23 -1.05 12.19
C ILE A 60 5.03 -0.28 11.67
N LEU A 61 3.81 -0.63 12.08
CA LEU A 61 2.59 0.04 11.63
C LEU A 61 2.56 1.53 11.98
N LYS A 62 2.92 1.88 13.22
CA LYS A 62 2.96 3.27 13.67
C LYS A 62 3.96 4.08 12.84
N SER A 63 5.20 3.60 12.73
CA SER A 63 6.22 4.29 11.93
C SER A 63 5.79 4.40 10.46
N ALA A 64 5.26 3.33 9.88
CA ALA A 64 4.76 3.32 8.51
C ALA A 64 3.66 4.36 8.29
N ALA A 65 2.70 4.49 9.22
CA ALA A 65 1.63 5.47 9.12
C ALA A 65 2.15 6.91 9.20
N GLU A 66 3.06 7.20 10.14
CA GLU A 66 3.68 8.53 10.28
C GLU A 66 4.49 8.91 9.02
N ILE A 67 5.29 7.97 8.50
CA ILE A 67 6.07 8.12 7.27
C ILE A 67 5.13 8.39 6.09
N THR A 68 4.11 7.55 5.88
CA THR A 68 3.16 7.70 4.78
C THR A 68 2.45 9.05 4.82
N LYS A 69 1.95 9.47 5.98
CA LYS A 69 1.28 10.77 6.12
C LYS A 69 2.23 11.92 5.78
N GLY A 70 3.39 11.97 6.44
CA GLY A 70 4.28 13.13 6.35
C GLY A 70 5.09 13.21 5.06
N LEU A 71 5.53 12.07 4.51
CA LEU A 71 6.38 12.05 3.32
C LEU A 71 5.61 11.91 2.00
N PHE A 72 4.38 11.41 2.05
CA PHE A 72 3.57 11.16 0.86
C PHE A 72 2.25 11.92 0.87
N LEU A 73 1.32 11.62 1.80
CA LEU A 73 -0.04 12.19 1.75
C LEU A 73 -0.05 13.72 1.85
N ASN A 74 0.76 14.30 2.73
CA ASN A 74 0.88 15.76 2.87
C ASN A 74 1.44 16.48 1.63
N LYS A 75 1.96 15.72 0.65
CA LYS A 75 2.52 16.25 -0.60
C LYS A 75 1.64 15.96 -1.81
N LEU A 76 0.53 15.23 -1.62
CA LEU A 76 -0.43 15.02 -2.69
C LEU A 76 -1.06 16.36 -3.10
N SER A 77 -1.42 16.45 -4.37
CA SER A 77 -2.19 17.57 -4.88
C SER A 77 -3.60 17.55 -4.28
N SER A 78 -4.26 18.71 -4.23
CA SER A 78 -5.56 18.87 -3.56
C SER A 78 -6.69 18.04 -4.18
N ASP A 79 -6.56 17.65 -5.44
CA ASP A 79 -7.47 16.74 -6.16
C ASP A 79 -7.30 15.26 -5.76
N LEU A 80 -6.22 14.91 -5.05
CA LEU A 80 -5.94 13.56 -4.54
C LEU A 80 -6.08 13.50 -3.02
N ASN A 81 -7.12 14.12 -2.46
CA ASN A 81 -7.41 14.04 -1.04
C ASN A 81 -8.28 12.80 -0.74
N PRO A 82 -7.75 11.74 -0.09
CA PRO A 82 -8.54 10.55 0.20
C PRO A 82 -9.65 10.83 1.22
N GLU A 83 -10.81 10.23 1.01
CA GLU A 83 -11.99 10.35 1.88
C GLU A 83 -12.10 9.18 2.87
N VAL A 84 -11.52 8.03 2.51
CA VAL A 84 -11.55 6.79 3.29
C VAL A 84 -10.26 6.01 3.07
N VAL A 85 -9.82 5.29 4.10
CA VAL A 85 -8.73 4.31 3.99
C VAL A 85 -9.28 2.90 4.04
N ILE A 86 -8.80 2.03 3.15
CA ILE A 86 -9.15 0.61 3.12
C ILE A 86 -7.88 -0.24 3.07
N GLY A 87 -7.97 -1.46 3.60
CA GLY A 87 -6.94 -2.47 3.43
C GLY A 87 -7.34 -3.46 2.35
N VAL A 88 -6.39 -3.93 1.54
CA VAL A 88 -6.58 -5.19 0.81
C VAL A 88 -6.85 -6.30 1.83
N PRO A 89 -7.88 -7.14 1.65
CA PRO A 89 -8.27 -8.15 2.63
C PRO A 89 -7.13 -9.03 3.13
N ASN A 90 -7.26 -9.45 4.39
CA ASN A 90 -6.21 -10.06 5.21
C ASN A 90 -5.24 -8.98 5.72
N ARG A 91 -4.01 -8.91 5.20
CA ARG A 91 -2.90 -8.19 5.84
C ARG A 91 -2.83 -6.69 5.56
N GLY A 92 -3.55 -6.18 4.56
CA GLY A 92 -3.66 -4.75 4.34
C GLY A 92 -4.50 -4.04 5.41
N LYS A 93 -5.38 -4.75 6.12
CA LYS A 93 -6.35 -4.18 7.09
C LYS A 93 -5.67 -3.54 8.29
N GLU A 94 -4.63 -4.18 8.81
CA GLU A 94 -3.90 -3.69 9.98
C GLU A 94 -3.18 -2.37 9.63
N PHE A 95 -2.63 -2.27 8.42
CA PHE A 95 -2.02 -1.04 7.95
C PHE A 95 -3.05 0.06 7.70
N ALA A 96 -4.19 -0.27 7.09
CA ALA A 96 -5.32 0.66 6.96
C ALA A 96 -5.75 1.25 8.31
N THR A 97 -5.82 0.40 9.34
CA THR A 97 -6.22 0.82 10.68
C THR A 97 -5.22 1.80 11.29
N ALA A 98 -3.93 1.50 11.22
CA ALA A 98 -2.89 2.39 11.72
C ALA A 98 -2.89 3.73 10.98
N LEU A 99 -3.07 3.69 9.66
CA LEU A 99 -3.09 4.89 8.84
C LEU A 99 -4.35 5.74 9.08
N GLY A 100 -5.51 5.11 9.26
CA GLY A 100 -6.74 5.80 9.65
C GLY A 100 -6.63 6.50 11.00
N LEU A 101 -6.01 5.85 11.99
CA LEU A 101 -5.74 6.47 13.31
C LEU A 101 -4.78 7.66 13.19
N GLU A 102 -3.74 7.56 12.37
CA GLU A 102 -2.75 8.63 12.19
C GLU A 102 -3.29 9.82 11.36
N THR A 103 -4.14 9.55 10.37
CA THR A 103 -4.67 10.56 9.45
C THR A 103 -6.02 11.13 9.90
N GLY A 104 -6.77 10.42 10.75
CA GLY A 104 -8.15 10.74 11.08
C GLY A 104 -9.17 10.34 10.00
N LEU A 105 -8.73 9.65 8.93
CA LEU A 105 -9.63 9.17 7.87
C LEU A 105 -10.55 8.06 8.40
N PRO A 106 -11.82 8.04 7.97
CA PRO A 106 -12.67 6.86 8.12
C PRO A 106 -11.99 5.60 7.60
N ILE A 107 -12.16 4.48 8.29
CA ILE A 107 -11.59 3.18 7.91
C ILE A 107 -12.71 2.31 7.36
N GLY A 108 -12.63 1.98 6.07
CA GLY A 108 -13.55 1.04 5.43
C GLY A 108 -13.25 -0.41 5.82
N ILE A 109 -14.29 -1.24 5.84
CA ILE A 109 -14.17 -2.66 6.21
C ILE A 109 -14.08 -3.46 4.93
N SER A 110 -12.93 -4.09 4.69
CA SER A 110 -12.75 -5.02 3.59
C SER A 110 -12.88 -6.47 4.05
N ASP A 111 -13.33 -7.38 3.20
CA ASP A 111 -13.36 -8.82 3.44
C ASP A 111 -13.13 -9.58 2.14
N ARG A 112 -12.69 -10.84 2.28
CA ARG A 112 -12.47 -11.74 1.14
C ARG A 112 -13.18 -13.06 1.36
N SER A 113 -13.86 -13.54 0.34
CA SER A 113 -14.44 -14.89 0.29
C SER A 113 -13.96 -15.63 -0.96
N GLU A 114 -13.71 -16.94 -0.83
CA GLU A 114 -13.46 -17.82 -1.99
C GLU A 114 -14.74 -18.00 -2.80
N ILE A 115 -14.62 -17.87 -4.12
CA ILE A 115 -15.73 -18.14 -5.06
C ILE A 115 -15.91 -19.65 -5.14
N LYS A 116 -17.12 -20.12 -4.89
CA LYS A 116 -17.41 -21.56 -4.86
C LYS A 116 -17.44 -22.14 -6.26
N GLU A 117 -17.33 -23.47 -6.33
CA GLU A 117 -17.53 -24.18 -7.60
C GLU A 117 -18.96 -23.96 -8.13
N GLY A 118 -19.08 -23.65 -9.42
CA GLY A 118 -20.35 -23.31 -10.07
C GLY A 118 -20.75 -21.83 -10.00
N GLU A 119 -20.10 -21.00 -9.18
CA GLU A 119 -20.28 -19.54 -9.19
C GLU A 119 -19.44 -18.90 -10.30
N SER A 120 -19.89 -17.74 -10.81
CA SER A 120 -19.15 -17.03 -11.85
C SER A 120 -17.80 -16.53 -11.34
N ARG A 121 -16.74 -16.88 -12.07
CA ARG A 121 -15.37 -16.43 -11.83
C ARG A 121 -15.00 -15.22 -12.68
N GLU A 122 -15.96 -14.69 -13.43
CA GLU A 122 -15.75 -13.52 -14.27
C GLU A 122 -15.48 -12.29 -13.39
N PHE A 123 -14.55 -11.46 -13.88
CA PHE A 123 -14.28 -10.19 -13.25
C PHE A 123 -15.48 -9.26 -13.40
N ARG A 124 -15.96 -8.73 -12.29
CA ARG A 124 -16.92 -7.63 -12.26
C ARG A 124 -16.71 -6.77 -11.01
N ALA A 125 -17.07 -5.50 -11.10
CA ALA A 125 -17.12 -4.61 -9.96
C ALA A 125 -18.55 -4.05 -9.84
N ASP A 126 -19.17 -4.25 -8.68
CA ASP A 126 -20.50 -3.72 -8.39
C ASP A 126 -20.44 -2.78 -7.18
N TYR A 127 -21.35 -1.81 -7.15
CA TYR A 127 -21.67 -1.05 -5.95
C TYR A 127 -23.08 -1.43 -5.49
N LEU A 128 -23.20 -1.89 -4.25
CA LEU A 128 -24.47 -2.23 -3.61
C LEU A 128 -24.85 -1.08 -2.68
N GLU A 129 -25.76 -0.23 -3.14
CA GLU A 129 -26.16 1.01 -2.46
C GLU A 129 -26.76 0.76 -1.07
N GLU A 130 -27.57 -0.29 -0.92
CA GLU A 130 -28.22 -0.65 0.34
C GLU A 130 -27.22 -1.01 1.45
N ASP A 131 -26.06 -1.54 1.07
CA ASP A 131 -24.99 -1.99 1.98
C ASP A 131 -23.81 -1.00 2.06
N ASP A 132 -23.84 0.10 1.30
CA ASP A 132 -22.71 1.01 1.08
C ASP A 132 -21.41 0.25 0.79
N MET A 133 -21.48 -0.67 -0.18
CA MET A 133 -20.46 -1.71 -0.39
C MET A 133 -20.04 -1.87 -1.84
N VAL A 134 -18.73 -1.82 -2.07
CA VAL A 134 -18.10 -2.23 -3.33
C VAL A 134 -17.80 -3.72 -3.29
N VAL A 135 -18.13 -4.44 -4.36
CA VAL A 135 -17.87 -5.86 -4.54
C VAL A 135 -17.02 -6.07 -5.78
N ILE A 136 -15.81 -6.60 -5.61
CA ILE A 136 -14.88 -6.93 -6.69
C ILE A 136 -14.82 -8.45 -6.81
N ASN A 137 -15.41 -8.99 -7.88
CA ASN A 137 -15.44 -10.43 -8.13
C ASN A 137 -14.32 -10.88 -9.07
N GLY A 138 -13.99 -12.17 -9.04
CA GLY A 138 -13.11 -12.80 -10.03
C GLY A 138 -11.64 -12.47 -9.86
N ILE A 139 -11.18 -12.14 -8.64
CA ILE A 139 -9.76 -11.92 -8.37
C ILE A 139 -9.07 -13.29 -8.22
N PRO A 140 -8.11 -13.67 -9.09
CA PRO A 140 -7.45 -14.96 -9.00
C PRO A 140 -6.53 -15.04 -7.79
N SER A 141 -6.37 -16.24 -7.24
CA SER A 141 -5.37 -16.53 -6.24
C SER A 141 -3.99 -16.68 -6.89
N PHE A 142 -3.04 -15.88 -6.44
CA PHE A 142 -1.65 -15.98 -6.91
C PHE A 142 -0.84 -17.06 -6.18
N THR A 143 -1.37 -17.61 -5.08
CA THR A 143 -0.72 -18.66 -4.28
C THR A 143 -1.42 -20.02 -4.37
N GLN A 144 -2.68 -20.06 -4.82
CA GLN A 144 -3.47 -21.28 -4.94
C GLN A 144 -4.08 -21.35 -6.35
N PRO A 145 -3.35 -21.90 -7.34
CA PRO A 145 -3.81 -21.94 -8.73
C PRO A 145 -5.22 -22.48 -8.88
N GLY A 146 -6.04 -21.83 -9.73
CA GLY A 146 -7.43 -22.23 -10.00
C GLY A 146 -8.46 -21.68 -9.01
N LYS A 147 -8.04 -21.08 -7.89
CA LYS A 147 -8.95 -20.40 -6.96
C LYS A 147 -9.17 -18.94 -7.34
N PHE A 148 -10.37 -18.46 -7.06
CA PHE A 148 -10.78 -17.07 -7.26
C PHE A 148 -11.48 -16.54 -6.02
N PHE A 149 -11.45 -15.22 -5.87
CA PHE A 149 -11.97 -14.54 -4.70
C PHE A 149 -12.87 -13.37 -5.08
N THR A 150 -13.82 -13.12 -4.19
CA THR A 150 -14.59 -11.88 -4.15
C THR A 150 -14.07 -11.04 -3.00
N HIS A 151 -13.75 -9.77 -3.26
CA HIS A 151 -13.46 -8.78 -2.24
C HIS A 151 -14.70 -7.91 -2.03
N LYS A 152 -15.07 -7.70 -0.76
CA LYS A 152 -16.20 -6.84 -0.36
C LYS A 152 -15.65 -5.70 0.48
N ILE A 153 -16.03 -4.47 0.19
CA ILE A 153 -15.46 -3.27 0.81
C ILE A 153 -16.59 -2.33 1.19
N ARG A 154 -16.85 -2.16 2.48
CA ARG A 154 -17.89 -1.27 3.02
C ARG A 154 -17.35 0.13 3.31
N GLY A 155 -18.20 1.14 3.18
CA GLY A 155 -17.86 2.54 3.40
C GLY A 155 -17.11 3.16 2.23
N LEU A 156 -17.28 2.61 1.03
CA LEU A 156 -16.64 3.08 -0.20
C LEU A 156 -17.72 3.36 -1.25
N LYS A 157 -17.71 4.58 -1.80
CA LYS A 157 -18.73 5.06 -2.74
C LYS A 157 -18.14 5.30 -4.13
N PRO A 158 -18.92 5.09 -5.20
CA PRO A 158 -18.57 5.57 -6.54
C PRO A 158 -18.19 7.05 -6.53
N GLY A 159 -17.21 7.44 -7.35
CA GLY A 159 -16.75 8.84 -7.43
C GLY A 159 -15.78 9.29 -6.33
N SER A 160 -15.55 8.49 -5.29
CA SER A 160 -14.69 8.88 -4.15
C SER A 160 -13.19 8.71 -4.44
N THR A 161 -12.37 9.48 -3.74
CA THR A 161 -10.92 9.22 -3.66
C THR A 161 -10.61 8.33 -2.47
N VAL A 162 -9.94 7.20 -2.70
CA VAL A 162 -9.68 6.17 -1.69
C VAL A 162 -8.20 5.91 -1.48
N LEU A 163 -7.80 5.79 -0.22
CA LEU A 163 -6.47 5.33 0.17
C LEU A 163 -6.49 3.81 0.36
N VAL A 164 -5.81 3.08 -0.51
CA VAL A 164 -5.75 1.62 -0.51
C VAL A 164 -4.41 1.17 0.04
N THR A 165 -4.43 0.34 1.08
CA THR A 165 -3.22 -0.15 1.74
C THR A 165 -3.04 -1.65 1.57
N ASP A 166 -1.80 -2.10 1.43
CA ASP A 166 -1.44 -3.52 1.41
C ASP A 166 -0.10 -3.78 2.12
N ASP A 167 0.14 -5.02 2.53
CA ASP A 167 1.39 -5.41 3.18
C ASP A 167 2.55 -5.44 2.19
N PHE A 168 2.34 -6.04 1.02
CA PHE A 168 3.35 -6.17 -0.02
C PHE A 168 2.85 -5.75 -1.40
N SER A 169 3.61 -4.89 -2.08
CA SER A 169 3.58 -4.83 -3.55
C SER A 169 4.52 -5.87 -4.12
N ALA A 170 3.98 -6.86 -4.83
CA ALA A 170 4.73 -7.97 -5.41
C ALA A 170 4.82 -7.81 -6.95
N THR A 171 4.09 -8.62 -7.70
CA THR A 171 3.90 -8.44 -9.16
C THR A 171 3.02 -7.24 -9.51
N GLY A 172 2.20 -6.77 -8.56
CA GLY A 172 1.21 -5.71 -8.75
C GLY A 172 -0.16 -6.21 -9.21
N SER A 173 -0.34 -7.52 -9.35
CA SER A 173 -1.57 -8.06 -9.95
C SER A 173 -2.83 -7.72 -9.15
N VAL A 174 -2.81 -7.82 -7.80
CA VAL A 174 -3.97 -7.39 -6.99
C VAL A 174 -4.30 -5.91 -7.22
N THR A 175 -3.27 -5.05 -7.27
CA THR A 175 -3.43 -3.63 -7.58
C THR A 175 -4.13 -3.41 -8.92
N GLU A 176 -3.78 -4.18 -9.96
CA GLU A 176 -4.40 -4.06 -11.28
C GLU A 176 -5.90 -4.41 -11.24
N TYR A 177 -6.31 -5.41 -10.46
CA TYR A 177 -7.73 -5.74 -10.26
C TYR A 177 -8.48 -4.61 -9.54
N TYR A 178 -7.85 -3.98 -8.55
CA TYR A 178 -8.43 -2.82 -7.86
C TYR A 178 -8.55 -1.61 -8.78
N ILE A 179 -7.51 -1.29 -9.56
CA ILE A 179 -7.56 -0.21 -10.55
C ILE A 179 -8.71 -0.43 -11.53
N LYS A 180 -8.80 -1.63 -12.11
CA LYS A 180 -9.87 -1.97 -13.06
C LYS A 180 -11.26 -1.85 -12.43
N ALA A 181 -11.43 -2.28 -11.18
CA ALA A 181 -12.71 -2.20 -10.48
C ALA A 181 -13.09 -0.75 -10.18
N PHE A 182 -12.13 0.04 -9.71
CA PHE A 182 -12.35 1.42 -9.34
C PHE A 182 -12.57 2.32 -10.54
N GLU A 183 -11.91 2.06 -11.67
CA GLU A 183 -12.20 2.73 -12.94
C GLU A 183 -13.67 2.52 -13.36
N GLN A 184 -14.21 1.30 -13.24
CA GLN A 184 -15.63 1.02 -13.54
C GLN A 184 -16.61 1.79 -12.63
N LEU A 185 -16.18 2.09 -11.40
CA LEU A 185 -16.99 2.76 -10.39
C LEU A 185 -16.66 4.25 -10.25
N GLY A 186 -15.77 4.79 -11.11
CA GLY A 186 -15.31 6.18 -11.02
C GLY A 186 -14.57 6.51 -9.71
N ILE A 187 -14.01 5.52 -9.03
CA ILE A 187 -13.26 5.69 -7.79
C ILE A 187 -11.80 5.99 -8.13
N THR A 188 -11.19 6.96 -7.45
CA THR A 188 -9.79 7.36 -7.64
C THR A 188 -8.91 6.74 -6.54
N PRO A 189 -8.09 5.71 -6.84
CA PRO A 189 -7.25 5.10 -5.83
C PRO A 189 -5.89 5.77 -5.66
N ILE A 190 -5.44 5.80 -4.41
CA ILE A 190 -4.07 6.08 -3.98
C ILE A 190 -3.57 4.83 -3.29
N PHE A 191 -2.50 4.19 -3.79
CA PHE A 191 -2.02 2.92 -3.20
C PHE A 191 -0.81 3.13 -2.30
N VAL A 192 -0.83 2.51 -1.11
CA VAL A 192 0.30 2.53 -0.19
C VAL A 192 0.65 1.11 0.24
N TYR A 193 1.94 0.78 0.19
CA TYR A 193 2.45 -0.53 0.57
C TYR A 193 3.40 -0.39 1.76
N LEU A 194 3.30 -1.28 2.76
CA LEU A 194 4.33 -1.37 3.80
C LEU A 194 5.68 -1.71 3.16
N VAL A 195 5.67 -2.68 2.25
CA VAL A 195 6.88 -3.13 1.58
C VAL A 195 6.61 -3.32 0.09
N ALA A 196 7.46 -2.78 -0.77
CA ALA A 196 7.42 -3.10 -2.19
C ALA A 196 8.61 -3.97 -2.58
N LYS A 197 8.35 -5.10 -3.23
CA LYS A 197 9.36 -5.85 -3.95
C LYS A 197 9.67 -5.13 -5.26
N ASP A 198 10.94 -5.09 -5.59
CA ASP A 198 11.45 -4.51 -6.83
C ASP A 198 12.59 -5.37 -7.37
N PHE A 199 12.30 -6.65 -7.56
CA PHE A 199 13.26 -7.65 -8.01
C PHE A 199 13.12 -7.87 -9.52
N ASN A 200 14.14 -7.46 -10.28
CA ASN A 200 14.17 -7.63 -11.73
C ASN A 200 14.43 -9.09 -12.12
N ASP A 201 15.28 -9.79 -11.37
CA ASP A 201 15.81 -11.11 -11.76
C ASP A 201 14.91 -12.29 -11.31
N SER A 202 13.85 -11.99 -10.55
CA SER A 202 12.85 -12.97 -10.14
C SER A 202 11.90 -13.36 -11.27
N HIS A 203 11.33 -14.56 -11.21
CA HIS A 203 10.41 -15.09 -12.22
C HIS A 203 9.09 -15.53 -11.58
N PRO A 204 7.97 -14.79 -11.79
CA PRO A 204 7.89 -13.54 -12.57
C PRO A 204 8.56 -12.35 -11.84
N PRO A 205 8.94 -11.29 -12.58
CA PRO A 205 9.49 -10.07 -11.98
C PRO A 205 8.54 -9.46 -10.95
N GLN A 206 9.06 -9.18 -9.76
CA GLN A 206 8.31 -8.58 -8.65
C GLN A 206 8.50 -7.05 -8.71
N GLN A 207 7.79 -6.38 -9.62
CA GLN A 207 7.96 -4.95 -9.94
C GLN A 207 6.63 -4.18 -9.94
N GLY A 208 5.63 -4.64 -9.21
CA GLY A 208 4.29 -4.03 -9.22
C GLY A 208 4.32 -2.55 -8.87
N TYR A 209 5.06 -2.21 -7.81
CA TYR A 209 5.23 -0.83 -7.37
C TYR A 209 5.87 0.06 -8.45
N ARG A 210 7.00 -0.40 -9.02
CA ARG A 210 7.73 0.31 -10.08
C ARG A 210 6.83 0.59 -11.29
N LYS A 211 6.15 -0.44 -11.79
CA LYS A 211 5.25 -0.30 -12.94
C LYS A 211 4.13 0.71 -12.68
N ASN A 212 3.58 0.72 -11.47
CA ASN A 212 2.55 1.68 -11.10
C ASN A 212 3.10 3.12 -10.99
N LYS A 213 4.32 3.29 -10.48
CA LYS A 213 5.00 4.59 -10.50
C LYS A 213 5.28 5.10 -11.91
N GLU A 214 5.78 4.24 -12.79
CA GLU A 214 6.06 4.58 -14.20
C GLU A 214 4.78 4.96 -14.97
N LYS A 215 3.62 4.40 -14.58
CA LYS A 215 2.31 4.80 -15.09
C LYS A 215 1.79 6.14 -14.54
N GLY A 216 2.54 6.80 -13.65
CA GLY A 216 2.12 8.05 -13.01
C GLY A 216 1.03 7.88 -11.94
N LEU A 217 0.79 6.66 -11.46
CA LEU A 217 -0.21 6.43 -10.42
C LEU A 217 0.26 7.00 -9.07
N PRO A 218 -0.65 7.53 -8.24
CA PRO A 218 -0.32 8.00 -6.89
C PRO A 218 -0.11 6.80 -5.97
N VAL A 219 1.10 6.23 -6.03
CA VAL A 219 1.50 5.10 -5.18
C VAL A 219 2.64 5.46 -4.25
N PHE A 220 2.78 4.78 -3.11
CA PHE A 220 3.91 4.94 -2.20
C PHE A 220 4.27 3.61 -1.54
N ALA A 221 5.56 3.33 -1.35
CA ALA A 221 6.02 2.20 -0.57
C ALA A 221 6.84 2.70 0.62
N VAL A 222 6.52 2.26 1.83
CA VAL A 222 7.25 2.68 3.04
C VAL A 222 8.71 2.23 2.95
N VAL A 223 8.98 1.00 2.51
CA VAL A 223 10.32 0.54 2.13
C VAL A 223 10.28 -0.32 0.87
N ARG A 224 11.44 -0.51 0.23
CA ARG A 224 11.59 -1.34 -0.97
C ARG A 224 12.65 -2.42 -0.78
N LEU A 225 12.35 -3.64 -1.21
CA LEU A 225 13.34 -4.71 -1.36
C LEU A 225 13.84 -4.68 -2.81
N THR A 226 15.12 -4.43 -3.03
CA THR A 226 15.66 -4.12 -4.37
C THR A 226 16.51 -5.23 -4.96
N LYS A 227 17.10 -6.09 -4.14
CA LYS A 227 17.96 -7.18 -4.62
C LYS A 227 17.98 -8.34 -3.65
N ILE A 228 18.21 -9.55 -4.17
CA ILE A 228 18.57 -10.72 -3.39
C ILE A 228 20.00 -11.12 -3.77
N GLU A 229 20.92 -11.13 -2.80
CA GLU A 229 22.34 -11.47 -2.96
C GLU A 229 22.76 -12.39 -1.82
N ASP A 230 23.41 -13.50 -2.14
CA ASP A 230 23.98 -14.44 -1.16
C ASP A 230 22.98 -14.90 -0.07
N GLY A 231 21.70 -15.06 -0.44
CA GLY A 231 20.64 -15.46 0.49
C GLY A 231 20.10 -14.33 1.38
N HIS A 232 20.59 -13.10 1.19
CA HIS A 232 20.14 -11.90 1.88
C HIS A 232 19.40 -10.97 0.93
N VAL A 233 18.49 -10.16 1.47
CA VAL A 233 17.79 -9.14 0.70
C VAL A 233 18.37 -7.76 1.00
N LYS A 234 18.44 -6.90 -0.01
CA LYS A 234 18.74 -5.47 0.15
C LYS A 234 17.46 -4.69 0.28
N VAL A 235 17.38 -3.84 1.31
CA VAL A 235 16.23 -2.98 1.57
C VAL A 235 16.66 -1.53 1.51
N THR A 236 15.83 -0.67 0.93
CA THR A 236 16.07 0.77 0.85
C THR A 236 14.86 1.56 1.30
N SER A 237 15.12 2.72 1.90
CA SER A 237 14.14 3.77 2.16
C SER A 237 13.96 4.72 0.98
N GLU A 238 14.74 4.57 -0.08
CA GLU A 238 14.66 5.43 -1.26
C GLU A 238 13.46 5.06 -2.14
N ASP A 239 12.75 6.09 -2.61
CA ASP A 239 11.68 5.91 -3.57
C ASP A 239 12.22 5.81 -5.01
N ILE A 240 11.38 5.39 -5.95
CA ILE A 240 11.71 5.42 -7.38
C ILE A 240 11.53 6.86 -7.86
N THR A 241 12.60 7.42 -8.42
CA THR A 241 12.51 8.66 -9.19
C THR A 241 12.17 8.27 -10.63
N VAL A 242 11.00 8.73 -11.12
CA VAL A 242 10.52 8.54 -12.50
C VAL A 242 10.61 9.86 -13.23
#